data_AF-A0A412YKF7-F1
#
_entry.id   AF-A0A412YKF7-F1
#
_cell.length_a   1.000
_cell.length_b   1.000
_cell.length_c   1.000
_cell.angle_alpha   90.00
_cell.angle_beta   90.00
_cell.angle_gamma   90.00
#
_symmetry.space_group_name_H-M   'P 1'
#
loop_
_entity.id
_entity.type
_entity.pdbx_description
1 polymer ?
#
loop_
_entity_poly.entity_id
_entity_poly.type
_entity_poly.pdbx_seq_one_letter_code
_entity_poly.pdbx_strand_id
1 'polypeptide(L)'
;MEDIDILKKFDNAKLIDIVKNHQRYGYDDELRDSAICLLEERGWSREELQQFGYLTNHNYEEAKRQYKAYNRNSLIGICTLVFSGGILAVVYLIFLILAYRNVAKFYKTLGRNEDETALFNALGVLAYFHLKGKMREELKGIR
;
A
#
# COMPACT_ATOMS: atom_id res chain seq x y z
N MET A 1 7.84 -34.17 22.27
CA MET A 1 8.55 -34.86 23.37
C MET A 1 10.02 -34.42 23.44
N GLU A 2 10.69 -34.25 22.28
CA GLU A 2 12.09 -33.81 22.20
C GLU A 2 12.33 -32.37 22.71
N ASP A 3 11.42 -31.42 22.40
CA ASP A 3 11.59 -30.03 22.82
C ASP A 3 11.50 -29.82 24.35
N ILE A 4 10.70 -30.63 25.04
CA ILE A 4 10.54 -30.56 26.50
C ILE A 4 11.84 -30.99 27.21
N ASP A 5 12.55 -31.98 26.68
CA ASP A 5 13.83 -32.43 27.25
C ASP A 5 14.96 -31.42 27.00
N ILE A 6 14.84 -30.58 25.97
CA ILE A 6 15.73 -29.43 25.76
C ILE A 6 15.44 -28.35 26.80
N LEU A 7 14.16 -28.05 27.10
CA LEU A 7 13.78 -27.05 28.12
C LEU A 7 14.36 -27.37 29.51
N LYS A 8 14.42 -28.65 29.90
CA LYS A 8 14.99 -29.06 31.19
C LYS A 8 16.46 -28.68 31.37
N LYS A 9 17.22 -28.54 30.28
CA LYS A 9 18.63 -28.14 30.29
C LYS A 9 18.83 -26.64 30.48
N PHE A 10 17.78 -25.84 30.34
CA PHE A 10 17.84 -24.39 30.49
C PHE A 10 17.67 -23.95 31.94
N ASP A 11 18.36 -22.86 32.28
CA ASP A 11 18.17 -22.15 33.54
C ASP A 11 16.87 -21.31 33.53
N ASN A 12 16.49 -20.78 34.69
CA ASN A 12 15.25 -20.01 34.81
C ASN A 12 15.28 -18.73 33.96
N ALA A 13 16.44 -18.09 33.81
CA ALA A 13 16.57 -16.87 33.00
C ALA A 13 16.28 -17.16 31.53
N LYS A 14 16.79 -18.28 31.00
CA LYS A 14 16.56 -18.69 29.62
C LYS A 14 15.14 -19.19 29.41
N LEU A 15 14.54 -19.89 30.37
CA LEU A 15 13.11 -20.24 30.32
C LEU A 15 12.22 -18.99 30.29
N ILE A 16 12.51 -17.99 31.13
CA ILE A 16 11.78 -16.70 31.14
C ILE A 16 11.92 -15.98 29.78
N ASP A 17 13.13 -15.99 29.18
CA ASP A 17 13.34 -15.44 27.83
C ASP A 17 12.50 -16.16 26.77
N ILE A 18 12.45 -17.49 26.81
CA ILE A 18 11.63 -18.30 25.91
C ILE A 18 10.15 -17.98 26.10
N VAL A 19 9.66 -17.94 27.35
CA VAL A 19 8.26 -17.62 27.64
C VAL A 19 7.88 -16.25 27.05
N LYS A 20 8.70 -15.23 27.33
CA LYS A 20 8.46 -13.85 26.89
C LYS A 20 8.54 -13.70 25.37
N ASN A 21 9.48 -14.39 24.72
CA ASN A 21 9.84 -14.17 23.32
C ASN A 21 9.45 -15.32 22.37
N HIS A 22 8.68 -16.31 22.81
CA HIS A 22 8.32 -17.51 22.03
C HIS A 22 7.87 -17.17 20.60
N GLN A 23 6.93 -16.24 20.43
CA GLN A 23 6.44 -15.84 19.10
C GLN A 23 7.49 -15.17 18.21
N ARG A 24 8.47 -14.47 18.80
CA ARG A 24 9.57 -13.86 18.05
C ARG A 24 10.53 -14.93 17.54
N TYR A 25 10.72 -15.99 18.32
CA TYR A 25 11.55 -17.14 17.95
C TYR A 25 10.82 -18.13 17.04
N GLY A 26 9.51 -17.95 16.82
CA GLY A 26 8.70 -18.86 16.03
C GLY A 26 8.30 -20.13 16.78
N TYR A 27 8.45 -20.14 18.11
CA TYR A 27 7.95 -21.21 18.96
C TYR A 27 6.44 -21.07 19.13
N ASP A 28 5.75 -22.21 19.19
CA ASP A 28 4.33 -22.28 19.44
C ASP A 28 3.98 -22.01 20.91
N ASP A 29 2.68 -21.94 21.16
CA ASP A 29 2.14 -21.72 22.50
C ASP A 29 2.37 -22.95 23.41
N GLU A 30 2.48 -24.16 22.85
CA GLU A 30 2.69 -25.40 23.61
C GLU A 30 4.08 -25.44 24.26
N LEU A 31 5.12 -25.01 23.54
CA LEU A 31 6.47 -24.88 24.06
C LEU A 31 6.54 -23.79 25.15
N ARG A 32 5.83 -22.68 24.95
CA ARG A 32 5.71 -21.62 25.98
C ARG A 32 5.06 -22.19 27.23
N ASP A 33 3.94 -22.87 27.10
CA ASP A 33 3.19 -23.39 28.24
C ASP A 33 4.00 -24.47 28.97
N SER A 34 4.74 -25.30 28.24
CA SER A 34 5.72 -26.25 28.82
C SER A 34 6.83 -25.55 29.62
N ALA A 35 7.34 -24.41 29.14
CA ALA A 35 8.34 -23.63 29.85
C ALA A 35 7.76 -22.94 31.10
N ILE A 36 6.48 -22.53 31.07
CA ILE A 36 5.76 -22.01 32.25
C ILE A 36 5.60 -23.11 33.31
N CYS A 37 5.13 -24.31 32.94
CA CYS A 37 5.00 -25.42 33.88
C CYS A 37 6.34 -25.79 34.55
N LEU A 38 7.44 -25.78 33.78
CA LEU A 38 8.76 -26.05 34.34
C LEU A 38 9.24 -24.93 35.29
N LEU A 39 8.85 -23.68 35.06
CA LEU A 39 9.13 -22.58 35.98
C LEU A 39 8.30 -22.70 37.27
N GLU A 40 7.05 -23.15 37.17
CA GLU A 40 6.17 -23.46 38.31
C GLU A 40 6.75 -24.58 39.17
N GLU A 41 7.21 -25.68 38.57
CA GLU A 41 7.94 -26.75 39.27
C GLU A 41 9.20 -26.24 39.99
N ARG A 42 9.80 -25.15 39.52
CA ARG A 42 11.00 -24.53 40.07
C ARG A 42 10.72 -23.37 41.04
N GLY A 43 9.46 -23.16 41.41
CA GLY A 43 9.04 -22.23 42.44
C GLY A 43 8.65 -20.83 41.97
N TRP A 44 8.47 -20.62 40.67
CA TRP A 44 7.86 -19.39 40.14
C TRP A 44 6.35 -19.54 40.02
N SER A 45 5.58 -18.62 40.56
CA SER A 45 4.14 -18.58 40.31
C SER A 45 3.81 -17.87 38.99
N ARG A 46 2.68 -18.24 38.38
CA ARG A 46 2.19 -17.56 37.17
C ARG A 46 1.84 -16.10 37.46
N GLU A 47 1.37 -15.80 38.66
CA GLU A 47 1.07 -14.46 39.14
C GLU A 47 2.34 -13.59 39.17
N GLU A 48 3.47 -14.12 39.67
CA GLU A 48 4.77 -13.43 39.62
C GLU A 48 5.22 -13.18 38.18
N LEU A 49 5.16 -14.21 37.31
CA LEU A 49 5.52 -14.06 35.89
C LEU A 49 4.68 -12.98 35.20
N GLN A 50 3.39 -12.87 35.55
CA GLN A 50 2.50 -11.82 35.06
C GLN A 50 2.87 -10.45 35.65
N GLN A 51 3.09 -10.36 36.96
CA GLN A 51 3.44 -9.11 37.66
C GLN A 51 4.74 -8.50 37.13
N PHE A 52 5.74 -9.34 36.80
CA PHE A 52 7.00 -8.91 36.20
C PHE A 52 6.94 -8.69 34.67
N GLY A 53 5.81 -8.98 34.02
CA GLY A 53 5.65 -8.80 32.57
C GLY A 53 6.50 -9.78 31.75
N TYR A 54 6.68 -11.00 32.23
CA TYR A 54 7.40 -12.07 31.53
C TYR A 54 6.51 -12.91 30.62
N LEU A 55 5.19 -12.87 30.79
CA LEU A 55 4.26 -13.63 29.95
C LEU A 55 4.08 -13.03 28.54
N THR A 56 4.44 -11.76 28.35
CA THR A 56 4.21 -11.07 27.08
C THR A 56 5.36 -10.13 26.73
N ASN A 57 5.89 -10.22 25.51
CA ASN A 57 6.73 -9.17 24.96
C ASN A 57 5.87 -8.05 24.35
N HIS A 58 5.57 -7.03 25.14
CA HIS A 58 4.78 -5.86 24.70
C HIS A 58 5.38 -5.13 23.49
N ASN A 59 6.71 -5.01 23.43
CA ASN A 59 7.38 -4.35 22.31
C ASN A 59 7.21 -5.14 21.02
N TYR A 60 7.30 -6.48 21.10
CA TYR A 60 7.05 -7.35 19.95
C TYR A 60 5.60 -7.29 19.49
N GLU A 61 4.64 -7.36 20.41
CA GLU A 61 3.21 -7.28 20.07
C GLU A 61 2.83 -5.94 19.44
N GLU A 62 3.36 -4.84 19.98
CA GLU A 62 3.13 -3.52 19.40
C GLU A 62 3.80 -3.42 18.02
N ALA A 63 5.04 -3.88 17.85
CA ALA A 63 5.70 -3.93 16.55
C ALA A 63 4.93 -4.79 15.54
N LYS A 64 4.41 -5.95 15.94
CA LYS A 64 3.58 -6.84 15.12
C LYS A 64 2.27 -6.17 14.72
N ARG A 65 1.64 -5.42 15.63
CA ARG A 65 0.43 -4.62 15.36
C ARG A 65 0.73 -3.54 14.32
N GLN A 66 1.82 -2.78 14.51
CA GLN A 66 2.23 -1.74 13.56
C GLN A 66 2.60 -2.32 12.19
N TYR A 67 3.29 -3.45 12.14
CA TYR A 67 3.60 -4.16 10.89
C TYR A 67 2.32 -4.58 10.14
N LYS A 68 1.35 -5.18 10.84
CA LYS A 68 0.05 -5.54 10.25
C LYS A 68 -0.71 -4.31 9.75
N ALA A 69 -0.70 -3.22 10.52
CA ALA A 69 -1.33 -1.97 10.12
C ALA A 69 -0.65 -1.35 8.90
N TYR A 70 0.68 -1.34 8.85
CA TYR A 70 1.46 -0.91 7.70
C TYR A 70 1.13 -1.71 6.45
N ASN A 71 1.15 -3.05 6.51
CA ASN A 71 0.82 -3.89 5.36
C ASN A 71 -0.59 -3.64 4.83
N ARG A 72 -1.57 -3.50 5.73
CA ARG A 72 -2.95 -3.18 5.33
C ARG A 72 -3.05 -1.80 4.70
N ASN A 73 -2.50 -0.78 5.37
CA ASN A 73 -2.63 0.61 4.94
C ASN A 73 -1.85 0.90 3.66
N SER A 74 -0.65 0.32 3.51
CA SER A 74 0.16 0.43 2.29
C SER A 74 -0.55 -0.21 1.09
N LEU A 75 -1.15 -1.39 1.26
CA LEU A 75 -1.94 -2.02 0.21
C LEU A 75 -3.13 -1.15 -0.21
N ILE A 76 -3.88 -0.62 0.75
CA ILE A 76 -4.99 0.33 0.47
C ILE A 76 -4.46 1.53 -0.31
N GLY A 77 -3.36 2.14 0.13
CA GLY A 77 -2.77 3.31 -0.53
C GLY A 77 -2.36 3.02 -1.98
N ILE A 78 -1.74 1.86 -2.25
CA ILE A 78 -1.37 1.44 -3.59
C ILE A 78 -2.62 1.24 -4.46
N CYS A 79 -3.64 0.55 -3.95
CA CYS A 79 -4.90 0.36 -4.68
C CYS A 79 -5.55 1.71 -5.01
N THR A 80 -5.67 2.62 -4.03
CA THR A 80 -6.23 3.96 -4.24
C THR A 80 -5.47 4.73 -5.30
N LEU A 81 -4.13 4.71 -5.29
CA LEU A 81 -3.29 5.36 -6.31
C LEU A 81 -3.59 4.81 -7.71
N VAL A 82 -3.59 3.49 -7.87
CA VAL A 82 -3.81 2.84 -9.17
C VAL A 82 -5.20 3.13 -9.72
N PHE A 83 -6.24 2.99 -8.89
CA PHE A 83 -7.62 3.24 -9.32
C PHE A 83 -7.85 4.71 -9.65
N SER A 84 -7.40 5.64 -8.79
CA SER A 84 -7.55 7.08 -9.04
C SER A 84 -6.80 7.52 -10.29
N GLY A 85 -5.56 7.06 -10.48
CA GLY A 85 -4.77 7.32 -11.70
C GLY A 85 -5.46 6.78 -12.96
N GLY A 86 -6.00 5.56 -12.90
CA GLY A 86 -6.75 4.96 -14.01
C GLY A 86 -8.00 5.76 -14.37
N ILE A 87 -8.79 6.16 -13.37
CA ILE A 87 -9.99 6.99 -13.59
C ILE A 87 -9.60 8.34 -14.22
N LEU A 88 -8.58 9.01 -13.70
CA LEU A 88 -8.08 10.27 -14.24
C LEU A 88 -7.61 10.13 -15.69
N ALA A 89 -6.91 9.03 -16.02
CA ALA A 89 -6.49 8.76 -17.38
C ALA A 89 -7.69 8.56 -18.33
N VAL A 90 -8.72 7.82 -17.91
CA VAL A 90 -9.95 7.63 -18.71
C VAL A 90 -10.67 8.96 -18.92
N VAL A 91 -10.85 9.75 -17.87
CA VAL A 91 -11.47 11.09 -17.95
C VAL A 91 -10.68 11.99 -18.89
N TYR A 92 -9.36 12.01 -18.77
CA TYR A 92 -8.46 12.75 -19.66
C TYR A 92 -8.63 12.34 -21.13
N LEU A 93 -8.68 11.05 -21.42
CA LEU A 93 -8.88 10.54 -22.78
C LEU A 93 -10.24 10.96 -23.37
N ILE A 94 -11.30 10.95 -22.56
CA ILE A 94 -12.63 11.42 -23.00
C ILE A 94 -12.56 12.88 -23.44
N PHE A 95 -11.96 13.76 -22.62
CA PHE A 95 -11.82 15.17 -22.97
C PHE A 95 -10.91 15.38 -24.19
N LEU A 96 -9.87 14.57 -24.35
CA LEU A 96 -8.98 14.61 -25.52
C LEU A 96 -9.75 14.27 -26.80
N ILE A 97 -10.58 13.21 -26.78
CA ILE A 97 -11.45 12.84 -27.90
C ILE A 97 -12.46 13.94 -28.22
N LEU A 98 -13.09 14.54 -27.19
CA LEU A 98 -14.03 15.64 -27.38
C LEU A 98 -13.36 16.86 -28.03
N ALA A 99 -12.19 17.24 -27.55
CA ALA A 99 -11.42 18.34 -28.12
C ALA A 99 -11.02 18.06 -29.57
N TYR A 100 -10.56 16.84 -29.88
CA TYR A 100 -10.27 16.41 -31.25
C TYR A 100 -11.49 16.54 -32.16
N ARG A 101 -12.65 16.02 -31.72
CA ARG A 101 -13.90 16.11 -32.49
C ARG A 101 -14.30 17.56 -32.77
N ASN A 102 -14.10 18.46 -31.80
CA ASN A 102 -14.40 19.88 -31.97
C ASN A 102 -13.48 20.54 -33.00
N VAL A 103 -12.18 20.27 -32.95
CA VAL A 103 -11.20 20.79 -33.93
C VAL A 103 -11.50 20.25 -35.33
N ALA A 104 -11.75 18.95 -35.47
CA ALA A 104 -12.10 18.34 -36.75
C ALA A 104 -13.36 18.98 -37.36
N LYS A 105 -14.41 19.15 -36.54
CA LYS A 105 -15.67 19.77 -36.98
C LYS A 105 -15.46 21.23 -37.39
N PHE A 106 -14.65 22.00 -36.65
CA PHE A 106 -14.34 23.38 -36.97
C PHE A 106 -13.73 23.54 -38.36
N TYR A 107 -12.66 22.78 -38.67
CA TYR A 107 -12.00 22.86 -39.97
C TYR A 107 -12.84 22.30 -41.11
N LYS A 108 -13.62 21.25 -40.85
CA LYS A 108 -14.60 20.72 -41.81
C LYS A 108 -15.65 21.77 -42.18
N THR A 109 -16.15 22.56 -41.22
CA THR A 109 -17.11 23.65 -41.49
C THR A 109 -16.48 24.78 -42.32
N LEU A 110 -15.18 25.00 -42.20
CA LEU A 110 -14.43 25.95 -43.03
C LEU A 110 -14.08 25.42 -44.44
N GLY A 111 -14.47 24.18 -44.78
CA GLY A 111 -14.17 23.57 -46.07
C GLY A 111 -12.70 23.19 -46.27
N ARG A 112 -11.93 23.04 -45.17
CA ARG A 112 -10.49 22.70 -45.21
C ARG A 112 -10.26 21.21 -44.91
N ASN A 113 -9.21 20.63 -45.50
CA ASN A 113 -8.85 19.22 -45.30
C ASN A 113 -8.37 18.95 -43.86
N GLU A 114 -8.70 17.75 -43.36
CA GLU A 114 -8.48 17.26 -41.99
C GLU A 114 -7.00 16.99 -41.61
N ASP A 115 -6.01 17.44 -42.40
CA ASP A 115 -4.58 17.23 -42.09
C ASP A 115 -4.11 17.99 -40.85
N GLU A 116 -4.77 19.11 -40.49
CA GLU A 116 -4.42 19.88 -39.28
C GLU A 116 -4.77 19.14 -37.97
N THR A 117 -5.64 18.14 -38.03
CA THR A 117 -6.00 17.30 -36.87
C THR A 117 -4.86 16.37 -36.43
N ALA A 118 -3.86 16.12 -37.31
CA ALA A 118 -2.67 15.33 -36.98
C ALA A 118 -1.76 16.00 -35.93
N LEU A 119 -1.74 17.34 -35.87
CA LEU A 119 -1.01 18.11 -34.84
C LEU A 119 -1.54 17.86 -33.43
N PHE A 120 -2.83 17.54 -33.29
CA PHE A 120 -3.45 17.24 -31.99
C PHE A 120 -2.89 15.95 -31.38
N ASN A 121 -2.58 14.95 -32.20
CA ASN A 121 -2.08 13.64 -31.76
C ASN A 121 -0.61 13.67 -31.31
N ALA A 122 0.20 14.61 -31.82
CA ALA A 122 1.65 14.66 -31.53
C ALA A 122 2.00 15.44 -30.25
N LEU A 123 1.20 16.43 -29.86
CA LEU A 123 1.57 17.40 -28.81
C LEU A 123 0.61 17.44 -27.61
N GLY A 124 -0.52 16.72 -27.65
CA GLY A 124 -1.45 16.58 -26.53
C GLY A 124 -1.92 17.94 -26.00
N VAL A 125 -1.74 18.21 -24.69
CA VAL A 125 -2.13 19.49 -24.06
C VAL A 125 -1.42 20.70 -24.67
N LEU A 126 -0.20 20.56 -25.17
CA LEU A 126 0.49 21.68 -25.84
C LEU A 126 -0.14 22.01 -27.19
N ALA A 127 -0.76 21.04 -27.87
CA ALA A 127 -1.53 21.29 -29.08
C ALA A 127 -2.74 22.19 -28.81
N TYR A 128 -3.33 22.14 -27.61
CA TYR A 128 -4.50 22.95 -27.25
C TYR A 128 -4.21 24.45 -27.42
N PHE A 129 -3.12 24.95 -26.84
CA PHE A 129 -2.81 26.39 -26.90
C PHE A 129 -2.53 26.85 -28.32
N HIS A 130 -1.78 26.05 -29.09
CA HIS A 130 -1.47 26.35 -30.48
C HIS A 130 -2.74 26.38 -31.36
N LEU A 131 -3.55 25.33 -31.29
CA LEU A 131 -4.77 25.21 -32.10
C LEU A 131 -5.83 26.23 -31.69
N LYS A 132 -5.94 26.55 -30.40
CA LYS A 132 -6.84 27.61 -29.93
C LYS A 132 -6.46 28.97 -30.51
N GLY A 133 -5.16 29.30 -30.54
CA GLY A 133 -4.66 30.52 -31.16
C GLY A 133 -5.02 30.57 -32.65
N LYS A 134 -4.70 29.49 -33.37
CA LYS A 134 -4.95 29.38 -34.81
C LYS A 134 -6.43 29.45 -35.17
N MET A 135 -7.30 28.66 -34.52
CA MET A 135 -8.76 28.72 -34.76
C MET A 135 -9.33 30.11 -34.53
N ARG A 136 -8.79 30.87 -33.56
CA ARG A 136 -9.21 32.26 -33.30
C ARG A 136 -8.82 33.21 -34.43
N GLU A 137 -7.66 33.01 -35.04
CA GLU A 137 -7.23 33.79 -36.21
C GLU A 137 -8.09 33.45 -37.43
N GLU A 138 -8.35 32.16 -37.67
CA GLU A 138 -9.20 31.70 -38.77
C GLU A 138 -10.63 32.25 -38.67
N LEU A 139 -11.20 32.31 -37.46
CA LEU A 139 -12.52 32.92 -37.21
C LEU A 139 -12.59 34.38 -37.64
N LYS A 140 -11.51 35.16 -37.48
CA LYS A 140 -11.49 36.58 -37.88
C LYS A 140 -11.49 36.77 -39.40
N GLY A 141 -11.06 35.75 -40.14
CA GLY A 141 -11.01 35.75 -41.60
C GLY A 141 -12.33 35.36 -42.28
N ILE A 142 -13.31 34.88 -41.52
CA ILE A 142 -14.65 34.55 -42.04
C ILE A 142 -15.40 35.85 -42.28
N ARG A 143 -15.79 36.11 -43.54
CA ARG A 143 -16.58 37.27 -43.97
C ARG A 143 -18.04 36.89 -44.17
#